data_AF-A0A354Z9I9-F1
#
_entry.id   AF-A0A354Z9I9-F1
#
_cell.length_a   1.000
_cell.length_b   1.000
_cell.length_c   1.000
_cell.angle_alpha   90.00
_cell.angle_beta   90.00
_cell.angle_gamma   90.00
#
_symmetry.space_group_name_H-M   'P 1'
#
loop_
_entity.id
_entity.type
_entity.pdbx_description
1 polymer ?
#
loop_
_entity_poly.entity_id
_entity_poly.type
_entity_poly.pdbx_seq_one_letter_code
_entity_poly.pdbx_strand_id
1 'polypeptide(L)'
;MIPTPATWTDAERALWQRIADHPLHDPDQPLDFTARLAREQGLSRSEALAVIEEYRRFCFLAVVTGIELTPSAEVDEVWHLHLCDSRDYWQRFCPNVLGVSLHHGPTGGRAADGRRYHAQYADTVAAYASYFGAPPERYWPDARSRFARPERFRRVDLSRAWLLPKPRLSLSALDRRVLSFAALALLLPASATALTGNPLDWTGAPFLKLYFALMMAVVLITQIQRRVLRTGPTASPPSLSVWETAMLAGGPTRVADAAVAELHRRGWVYWDESTRTLRTRPTDSDLETPLDDVYSNIARYAAPEP
;
A
#
# COMPACT_ATOMS: atom_id res chain seq x y z
N MET A 1 17.06 35.58 2.99
CA MET A 1 18.37 35.09 2.50
C MET A 1 18.12 33.72 1.89
N ILE A 2 18.28 33.59 0.59
CA ILE A 2 18.29 32.27 -0.05
C ILE A 2 19.64 31.65 0.32
N PRO A 3 19.69 30.45 0.93
CA PRO A 3 20.97 29.82 1.25
C PRO A 3 21.74 29.59 -0.05
N THR A 4 23.00 30.03 -0.06
CA THR A 4 23.97 29.68 -1.11
C THR A 4 24.03 28.14 -1.19
N PRO A 5 24.02 27.52 -2.39
CA PRO A 5 24.19 26.07 -2.49
C PRO A 5 25.45 25.67 -1.73
N ALA A 6 25.37 24.58 -0.97
CA ALA A 6 26.50 24.09 -0.20
C ALA A 6 27.75 24.06 -1.10
N THR A 7 28.83 24.72 -0.69
CA THR A 7 30.14 24.49 -1.32
C THR A 7 30.54 23.06 -1.00
N TRP A 8 30.42 22.17 -1.98
CA TRP A 8 30.73 20.76 -1.77
C TRP A 8 32.18 20.60 -1.28
N THR A 9 32.43 19.62 -0.43
CA THR A 9 33.79 19.20 -0.08
C THR A 9 34.44 18.44 -1.25
N ASP A 10 35.75 18.27 -1.22
CA ASP A 10 36.44 17.43 -2.23
C ASP A 10 35.96 15.97 -2.17
N ALA A 11 35.67 15.47 -0.96
CA ALA A 11 35.11 14.14 -0.76
C ALA A 11 33.71 14.00 -1.38
N GLU A 12 32.85 15.00 -1.21
CA GLU A 12 31.52 15.05 -1.83
C GLU A 12 31.61 15.12 -3.36
N ARG A 13 32.50 15.97 -3.92
CA ARG A 13 32.75 16.00 -5.38
C ARG A 13 33.19 14.64 -5.90
N ALA A 14 34.12 13.98 -5.21
CA ALA A 14 34.62 12.67 -5.60
C ALA A 14 33.53 11.58 -5.51
N LEU A 15 32.67 11.62 -4.49
CA LEU A 15 31.52 10.73 -4.37
C LEU A 15 30.54 10.92 -5.52
N TRP A 16 30.14 12.17 -5.79
CA TRP A 16 29.23 12.48 -6.88
C TRP A 16 29.79 12.02 -8.23
N GLN A 17 31.07 12.25 -8.49
CA GLN A 17 31.72 11.82 -9.73
C GLN A 17 31.61 10.30 -9.90
N ARG A 18 31.92 9.50 -8.86
CA ARG A 18 31.76 8.04 -8.93
C ARG A 18 30.32 7.63 -9.19
N ILE A 19 29.34 8.28 -8.56
CA ILE A 19 27.90 8.00 -8.76
C ILE A 19 27.46 8.35 -10.19
N ALA A 20 27.91 9.49 -10.72
CA ALA A 20 27.60 9.95 -12.06
C ALA A 20 28.22 9.03 -13.13
N ASP A 21 29.46 8.57 -12.90
CA ASP A 21 30.18 7.68 -13.81
C ASP A 21 29.70 6.22 -13.75
N HIS A 22 28.95 5.83 -12.72
CA HIS A 22 28.43 4.46 -12.62
C HIS A 22 27.40 4.18 -13.73
N PRO A 23 27.62 3.15 -14.57
CA PRO A 23 26.83 2.91 -15.76
C PRO A 23 25.49 2.24 -15.45
N LEU A 24 24.50 3.03 -15.03
CA LEU A 24 23.08 2.64 -14.99
C LEU A 24 22.38 2.79 -16.35
N HIS A 25 23.13 3.24 -17.36
CA HIS A 25 22.68 3.39 -18.72
C HIS A 25 23.82 2.96 -19.64
N ASP A 26 23.49 2.10 -20.60
CA ASP A 26 24.40 1.70 -21.67
C ASP A 26 23.66 1.89 -23.00
N PRO A 27 24.00 2.92 -23.79
CA PRO A 27 23.33 3.20 -25.06
C PRO A 27 23.54 2.10 -26.10
N ASP A 28 24.61 1.32 -25.98
CA ASP A 28 24.99 0.28 -26.94
C ASP A 28 24.32 -1.07 -26.62
N GLN A 29 23.71 -1.22 -25.44
CA GLN A 29 22.94 -2.41 -25.06
C GLN A 29 21.42 -2.17 -25.20
N PRO A 30 20.72 -2.88 -26.10
CA PRO A 30 19.27 -2.69 -26.33
C PRO A 30 18.38 -2.98 -25.11
N LEU A 31 18.86 -3.76 -24.15
CA LEU A 31 18.15 -4.17 -22.94
C LEU A 31 18.90 -3.69 -21.69
N ASP A 32 19.49 -2.49 -21.76
CA ASP A 32 20.14 -1.87 -20.63
C ASP A 32 19.16 -1.55 -19.48
N PHE A 33 19.72 -1.18 -18.32
CA PHE A 33 18.96 -0.87 -17.12
C PHE A 33 17.89 0.22 -17.36
N THR A 34 18.22 1.23 -18.17
CA THR A 34 17.29 2.31 -18.54
C THR A 34 16.12 1.79 -19.39
N ALA A 35 16.38 0.96 -20.40
CA ALA A 35 15.32 0.35 -21.22
C ALA A 35 14.44 -0.58 -20.38
N ARG A 36 15.03 -1.32 -19.43
CA ARG A 36 14.29 -2.17 -18.49
C ARG A 36 13.37 -1.34 -17.60
N LEU A 37 13.87 -0.25 -17.00
CA LEU A 37 13.09 0.67 -16.19
C LEU A 37 11.92 1.26 -16.97
N ALA A 38 12.18 1.76 -18.18
CA ALA A 38 11.18 2.33 -19.07
C ALA A 38 10.03 1.34 -19.34
N ARG A 39 10.38 0.08 -19.64
CA ARG A 39 9.41 -0.99 -19.90
C ARG A 39 8.62 -1.40 -18.65
N GLU A 40 9.27 -1.55 -17.50
CA GLU A 40 8.61 -2.01 -16.27
C GLU A 40 7.69 -0.94 -15.66
N GLN A 41 8.04 0.34 -15.79
CA GLN A 41 7.28 1.46 -15.23
C GLN A 41 6.38 2.17 -16.27
N GLY A 42 6.42 1.76 -17.54
CA GLY A 42 5.66 2.39 -18.62
C GLY A 42 6.10 3.84 -18.92
N LEU A 43 7.38 4.13 -18.75
CA LEU A 43 7.98 5.45 -18.99
C LEU A 43 8.56 5.54 -20.41
N SER A 44 8.64 6.75 -20.95
CA SER A 44 9.54 7.02 -22.08
C SER A 44 11.01 6.91 -21.65
N ARG A 45 11.92 6.70 -22.61
CA ARG A 45 13.36 6.61 -22.32
C ARG A 45 13.90 7.89 -21.66
N SER A 46 13.44 9.07 -22.09
CA SER A 46 13.83 10.35 -21.48
C SER A 46 13.35 10.49 -20.03
N GLU A 47 12.16 9.98 -19.72
CA GLU A 47 11.63 9.99 -18.34
C GLU A 47 12.40 9.01 -17.46
N ALA A 48 12.74 7.82 -17.99
CA ALA A 48 13.58 6.85 -17.31
C ALA A 48 14.97 7.44 -16.97
N LEU A 49 15.62 8.12 -17.93
CA LEU A 49 16.90 8.81 -17.69
C LEU A 49 16.78 9.91 -16.63
N ALA A 50 15.71 10.70 -16.67
CA ALA A 50 15.48 11.76 -15.71
C ALA A 50 15.28 11.23 -14.29
N VAL A 51 14.51 10.16 -14.08
CA VAL A 51 14.33 9.57 -12.75
C VAL A 51 15.59 8.84 -12.25
N ILE A 52 16.39 8.25 -13.15
CA ILE A 52 17.69 7.67 -12.79
C ILE A 52 18.62 8.76 -12.25
N GLU A 53 18.59 9.96 -12.83
CA GLU A 53 19.36 11.08 -12.33
C GLU A 53 18.90 11.55 -10.94
N GLU A 54 17.59 11.55 -10.67
CA GLU A 54 17.06 11.80 -9.32
C GLU A 54 17.46 10.70 -8.32
N TYR A 55 17.55 9.44 -8.77
CA TYR A 55 18.06 8.34 -7.96
C TYR A 55 19.54 8.51 -7.61
N ARG A 56 20.38 8.97 -8.54
CA ARG A 56 21.78 9.32 -8.25
C ARG A 56 21.88 10.39 -7.16
N ARG A 57 21.07 11.44 -7.26
CA ARG A 57 21.00 12.50 -6.23
C ARG A 57 20.57 11.94 -4.90
N PHE A 58 19.55 11.09 -4.86
CA PHE A 58 19.12 10.43 -3.63
C PHE A 58 20.23 9.59 -2.99
N CYS A 59 20.94 8.76 -3.76
CA CYS A 59 22.07 7.98 -3.25
C CYS A 59 23.17 8.88 -2.68
N PHE A 60 23.50 9.97 -3.37
CA PHE A 60 24.45 10.95 -2.86
C PHE A 60 23.98 11.52 -1.52
N LEU A 61 22.73 11.99 -1.42
CA LEU A 61 22.15 12.53 -0.19
C LEU A 61 22.19 11.52 0.96
N ALA A 62 21.81 10.27 0.71
CA ALA A 62 21.81 9.20 1.71
C ALA A 62 23.21 8.97 2.31
N VAL A 63 24.27 9.09 1.49
CA VAL A 63 25.65 8.93 1.96
C VAL A 63 26.15 10.17 2.70
N VAL A 64 25.97 11.37 2.14
CA VAL A 64 26.55 12.61 2.73
C VAL A 64 25.85 13.05 3.99
N THR A 65 24.55 12.78 4.12
CA THR A 65 23.79 13.13 5.32
C THR A 65 24.00 12.13 6.45
N GLY A 66 24.33 10.87 6.13
CA GLY A 66 24.53 9.80 7.11
C GLY A 66 23.28 9.43 7.92
N ILE A 67 22.13 10.01 7.59
CA ILE A 67 20.83 9.68 8.19
C ILE A 67 20.01 8.86 7.22
N GLU A 68 19.03 8.14 7.76
CA GLU A 68 18.08 7.41 6.94
C GLU A 68 17.19 8.42 6.19
N LEU A 69 17.07 8.29 4.87
CA LEU A 69 16.24 9.16 4.02
C LEU A 69 15.14 8.34 3.33
N THR A 70 14.03 9.01 2.98
CA THR A 70 12.90 8.39 2.28
C THR A 70 12.82 8.96 0.87
N PRO A 71 12.96 8.14 -0.18
CA PRO A 71 12.85 8.61 -1.56
C PRO A 71 11.38 8.95 -1.94
N SER A 72 11.20 9.62 -3.07
CA SER A 72 9.90 9.69 -3.74
C SER A 72 9.49 8.34 -4.33
N ALA A 73 8.24 8.21 -4.79
CA ALA A 73 7.76 6.95 -5.38
C ALA A 73 8.60 6.56 -6.60
N GLU A 74 8.84 7.53 -7.48
CA GLU A 74 9.55 7.35 -8.73
C GLU A 74 11.01 6.95 -8.49
N VAL A 75 11.67 7.58 -7.51
CA VAL A 75 13.05 7.24 -7.15
C VAL A 75 13.15 5.88 -6.46
N ASP A 76 12.17 5.53 -5.62
CA ASP A 76 12.11 4.23 -4.95
C ASP A 76 11.97 3.07 -5.96
N GLU A 77 11.21 3.27 -7.05
CA GLU A 77 11.11 2.28 -8.14
C GLU A 77 12.46 2.03 -8.85
N VAL A 78 13.28 3.08 -9.05
CA VAL A 78 14.64 2.90 -9.58
C VAL A 78 15.51 2.14 -8.58
N TRP A 79 15.41 2.47 -7.30
CA TRP A 79 16.17 1.80 -6.25
C TRP A 79 15.81 0.31 -6.15
N HIS A 80 14.51 -0.03 -6.18
CA HIS A 80 14.04 -1.41 -6.23
C HIS A 80 14.59 -2.17 -7.44
N LEU A 81 14.59 -1.55 -8.62
CA LEU A 81 15.14 -2.15 -9.82
C LEU A 81 16.65 -2.41 -9.68
N HIS A 82 17.39 -1.46 -9.10
CA HIS A 82 18.82 -1.59 -8.88
C HIS A 82 19.15 -2.69 -7.85
N LEU A 83 18.37 -2.80 -6.77
CA LEU A 83 18.48 -3.91 -5.81
C LEU A 83 18.28 -5.29 -6.46
N CYS A 84 17.39 -5.36 -7.47
CA CYS A 84 17.19 -6.58 -8.25
C CYS A 84 18.39 -6.91 -9.17
N ASP A 85 19.18 -5.92 -9.59
CA ASP A 85 20.51 -6.14 -10.18
C ASP A 85 21.54 -6.37 -9.07
N SER A 86 21.33 -7.43 -8.30
CA SER A 86 21.99 -7.65 -7.01
C SER A 86 23.51 -7.76 -7.11
N ARG A 87 24.05 -8.24 -8.24
CA ARG A 87 25.50 -8.30 -8.46
C ARG A 87 26.07 -6.91 -8.65
N ASP A 88 25.46 -6.08 -9.48
CA ASP A 88 25.89 -4.70 -9.65
C ASP A 88 25.77 -3.94 -8.33
N TYR A 89 24.59 -3.99 -7.71
CA TYR A 89 24.29 -3.24 -6.50
C TYR A 89 25.22 -3.60 -5.33
N TRP A 90 25.32 -4.89 -4.98
CA TRP A 90 26.04 -5.31 -3.78
C TRP A 90 27.55 -5.48 -3.98
N GLN A 91 28.01 -5.82 -5.18
CA GLN A 91 29.43 -6.10 -5.42
C GLN A 91 30.18 -4.94 -6.06
N ARG A 92 29.48 -4.01 -6.72
CA ARG A 92 30.10 -2.86 -7.40
C ARG A 92 29.62 -1.53 -6.84
N PHE A 93 28.33 -1.25 -6.89
CA PHE A 93 27.79 0.06 -6.54
C PHE A 93 28.01 0.42 -5.07
N CYS A 94 27.52 -0.40 -4.14
CA CYS A 94 27.70 -0.14 -2.70
C CYS A 94 29.18 -0.05 -2.28
N PRO A 95 30.04 -1.05 -2.52
CA PRO A 95 31.41 -1.01 -2.01
C PRO A 95 32.33 -0.06 -2.79
N ASN A 96 32.20 0.05 -4.11
CA ASN A 96 33.19 0.76 -4.94
C ASN A 96 32.73 2.16 -5.35
N VAL A 97 31.42 2.40 -5.45
CA VAL A 97 30.85 3.70 -5.83
C VAL A 97 30.48 4.50 -4.59
N LEU A 98 29.57 3.98 -3.75
CA LEU A 98 29.10 4.64 -2.54
C LEU A 98 30.13 4.58 -1.40
N GLY A 99 30.89 3.49 -1.31
CA GLY A 99 31.80 3.21 -0.19
C GLY A 99 31.08 2.77 1.09
N VAL A 100 29.76 2.57 1.03
CA VAL A 100 28.91 2.16 2.15
C VAL A 100 27.82 1.21 1.66
N SER A 101 27.35 0.34 2.57
CA SER A 101 26.18 -0.50 2.31
C SER A 101 24.90 0.29 2.51
N LEU A 102 24.26 0.69 1.41
CA LEU A 102 22.95 1.34 1.44
C LEU A 102 21.86 0.27 1.42
N HIS A 103 21.18 0.05 2.55
CA HIS A 103 20.11 -0.95 2.67
C HIS A 103 18.74 -0.34 2.45
N HIS A 104 17.88 -1.05 1.72
CA HIS A 104 16.45 -0.74 1.65
C HIS A 104 15.70 -1.56 2.70
N GLY A 105 14.85 -0.88 3.48
CA GLY A 105 14.09 -1.49 4.56
C GLY A 105 12.60 -1.58 4.19
N PRO A 106 11.92 -2.72 4.44
CA PRO A 106 10.48 -2.80 4.24
C PRO A 106 9.77 -1.83 5.19
N THR A 107 8.65 -1.26 4.75
CA THR A 107 7.79 -0.50 5.66
C THR A 107 7.26 -1.42 6.77
N GLY A 108 7.52 -1.08 8.03
CA GLY A 108 7.17 -1.90 9.21
C GLY A 108 5.68 -2.11 9.44
N GLY A 109 4.81 -1.47 8.64
CA GLY A 109 3.36 -1.66 8.64
C GLY A 109 2.63 -1.08 9.85
N ARG A 110 3.33 -0.40 10.77
CA ARG A 110 2.72 0.21 11.97
C ARG A 110 2.24 1.61 11.63
N ALA A 111 1.12 2.03 12.23
CA ALA A 111 0.59 3.38 12.04
C ALA A 111 1.58 4.49 12.46
N ALA A 112 2.47 4.20 13.42
CA ALA A 112 3.56 5.10 13.82
C ALA A 112 4.60 5.33 12.72
N ASP A 113 4.76 4.37 11.81
CA ASP A 113 5.72 4.46 10.71
C ASP A 113 5.32 5.55 9.70
N GLY A 114 4.02 5.82 9.54
CA GLY A 114 3.51 6.84 8.62
C GLY A 114 3.98 8.27 8.97
N ARG A 115 3.98 8.64 10.26
CA ARG A 115 4.49 9.96 10.68
C ARG A 115 6.00 10.07 10.52
N ARG A 116 6.72 8.98 10.82
CA ARG A 116 8.17 8.90 10.63
C ARG A 116 8.53 9.08 9.16
N TYR A 117 7.92 8.32 8.25
CA TYR A 117 8.22 8.43 6.82
C TYR A 117 7.86 9.79 6.24
N HIS A 118 6.80 10.44 6.74
CA HIS A 118 6.46 11.80 6.33
C HIS A 118 7.54 12.82 6.75
N ALA A 119 8.04 12.72 7.98
CA ALA A 119 9.13 13.59 8.45
C ALA A 119 10.43 13.31 7.67
N GLN A 120 10.81 12.04 7.54
CA GLN A 120 12.02 11.60 6.84
C GLN A 120 12.02 11.99 5.35
N TYR A 121 10.86 11.94 4.70
CA TYR A 121 10.70 12.43 3.33
C TYR A 121 10.86 13.96 3.25
N ALA A 122 10.32 14.71 4.22
CA ALA A 122 10.53 16.16 4.30
C ALA A 122 12.02 16.50 4.50
N ASP A 123 12.73 15.73 5.33
CA ASP A 123 14.18 15.85 5.51
C ASP A 123 14.94 15.57 4.21
N THR A 124 14.48 14.58 3.43
CA THR A 124 15.05 14.24 2.12
C THR A 124 14.90 15.39 1.13
N VAL A 125 13.71 15.99 1.04
CA VAL A 125 13.42 17.15 0.18
C VAL A 125 14.22 18.38 0.62
N ALA A 126 14.37 18.60 1.93
CA ALA A 126 15.19 19.69 2.46
C ALA A 126 16.68 19.51 2.16
N ALA A 127 17.21 18.29 2.33
CA ALA A 127 18.58 17.95 1.99
C ALA A 127 18.83 18.12 0.48
N TYR A 128 17.90 17.68 -0.35
CA TYR A 128 17.95 17.91 -1.80
C TYR A 128 18.06 19.40 -2.10
N ALA A 129 17.16 20.23 -1.54
CA ALA A 129 17.16 21.67 -1.75
C ALA A 129 18.49 22.34 -1.39
N SER A 130 19.14 21.87 -0.34
CA SER A 130 20.44 22.37 0.13
C SER A 130 21.59 22.04 -0.83
N TYR A 131 21.62 20.83 -1.39
CA TYR A 131 22.73 20.35 -2.24
C TYR A 131 22.55 20.63 -3.73
N PHE A 132 21.32 20.55 -4.24
CA PHE A 132 21.02 20.59 -5.68
C PHE A 132 20.08 21.74 -6.07
N GLY A 133 19.60 22.53 -5.12
CA GLY A 133 18.57 23.54 -5.36
C GLY A 133 17.16 22.95 -5.40
N ALA A 134 16.17 23.75 -5.83
CA ALA A 134 14.77 23.35 -5.79
C ALA A 134 14.51 22.04 -6.56
N PRO A 135 13.99 20.99 -5.90
CA PRO A 135 13.73 19.73 -6.58
C PRO A 135 12.57 19.84 -7.58
N PRO A 136 12.63 19.13 -8.72
CA PRO A 136 11.53 19.11 -9.68
C PRO A 136 10.30 18.41 -9.09
N GLU A 137 9.18 19.15 -9.00
CA GLU A 137 7.91 18.68 -8.39
C GLU A 137 7.41 17.36 -8.99
N ARG A 138 7.71 17.11 -10.27
CA ARG A 138 7.37 15.87 -10.97
C ARG A 138 7.95 14.62 -10.31
N TYR A 139 9.18 14.69 -9.80
CA TYR A 139 9.88 13.54 -9.19
C TYR A 139 9.96 13.66 -7.68
N TRP A 140 9.71 14.85 -7.13
CA TRP A 140 9.76 15.15 -5.70
C TRP A 140 8.54 15.99 -5.33
N PRO A 141 7.34 15.39 -5.30
CA PRO A 141 6.14 16.09 -4.86
C PRO A 141 6.25 16.46 -3.38
N ASP A 142 5.45 17.41 -2.91
CA ASP A 142 5.40 17.72 -1.48
C ASP A 142 4.93 16.50 -0.66
N ALA A 143 5.30 16.46 0.63
CA ALA A 143 5.03 15.31 1.50
C ALA A 143 3.52 15.00 1.60
N ARG A 144 2.66 16.04 1.62
CA ARG A 144 1.22 15.83 1.66
C ARG A 144 0.74 15.17 0.37
N SER A 145 1.25 15.58 -0.79
CA SER A 145 0.93 14.95 -2.08
C SER A 145 1.45 13.53 -2.19
N ARG A 146 2.71 13.26 -1.78
CA ARG A 146 3.33 11.93 -1.78
C ARG A 146 2.52 10.92 -0.97
N PHE A 147 2.01 11.32 0.20
CA PHE A 147 1.31 10.46 1.15
C PHE A 147 -0.22 10.65 1.16
N ALA A 148 -0.79 11.46 0.26
CA ALA A 148 -2.24 11.77 0.24
C ALA A 148 -3.13 10.53 0.09
N ARG A 149 -2.64 9.51 -0.61
CA ARG A 149 -3.38 8.26 -0.84
C ARG A 149 -2.43 7.07 -0.73
N PRO A 150 -2.82 5.99 -0.07
CA PRO A 150 -2.05 4.76 -0.10
C PRO A 150 -1.96 4.28 -1.56
N GLU A 151 -0.73 4.12 -2.04
CA GLU A 151 -0.47 3.60 -3.36
C GLU A 151 -1.00 2.17 -3.47
N ARG A 152 -1.86 1.93 -4.47
CA ARG A 152 -2.45 0.62 -4.73
C ARG A 152 -1.89 0.05 -6.03
N PHE A 153 -0.58 -0.06 -6.09
CA PHE A 153 0.09 -0.63 -7.25
C PHE A 153 -0.13 -2.15 -7.30
N ARG A 154 -0.30 -2.63 -8.53
CA ARG A 154 -0.41 -4.05 -8.88
C ARG A 154 0.32 -4.21 -10.21
N ARG A 155 1.22 -5.18 -10.29
CA ARG A 155 1.79 -5.60 -11.57
C ARG A 155 0.69 -6.31 -12.36
N VAL A 156 0.48 -5.87 -13.59
CA VAL A 156 -0.55 -6.40 -14.49
C VAL A 156 0.08 -6.72 -15.83
N ASP A 157 -0.31 -7.86 -16.40
CA ASP A 157 0.08 -8.23 -17.75
C ASP A 157 -0.83 -7.53 -18.77
N LEU A 158 -0.28 -6.55 -19.48
CA LEU A 158 -1.01 -5.74 -20.46
C LEU A 158 -1.36 -6.51 -21.74
N SER A 159 -0.74 -7.68 -21.98
CA SER A 159 -1.17 -8.57 -23.07
C SER A 159 -2.49 -9.26 -22.76
N ARG A 160 -2.86 -9.36 -21.47
CA ARG A 160 -4.06 -10.06 -20.99
C ARG A 160 -5.10 -9.13 -20.37
N ALA A 161 -4.77 -7.87 -20.11
CA ALA A 161 -5.64 -6.92 -19.45
C ALA A 161 -5.51 -5.51 -20.03
N TRP A 162 -6.65 -4.83 -20.16
CA TRP A 162 -6.71 -3.42 -20.54
C TRP A 162 -6.60 -2.52 -19.30
N LEU A 163 -5.68 -1.55 -19.34
CA LEU A 163 -5.60 -0.47 -18.36
C LEU A 163 -6.38 0.74 -18.86
N LEU A 164 -7.59 0.92 -18.30
CA LEU A 164 -8.40 2.11 -18.56
C LEU A 164 -8.23 3.11 -17.42
N PRO A 165 -7.81 4.35 -17.69
CA PRO A 165 -7.74 5.37 -16.66
C PRO A 165 -9.12 5.60 -16.05
N LYS A 166 -9.16 5.83 -14.73
CA LYS A 166 -10.43 6.16 -14.09
C LYS A 166 -10.92 7.50 -14.65
N PRO A 167 -12.18 7.60 -15.11
CA PRO A 167 -12.70 8.87 -15.57
C PRO A 167 -12.65 9.86 -14.41
N ARG A 168 -12.06 11.04 -14.64
CA ARG A 168 -12.04 12.14 -13.67
C ARG A 168 -13.39 12.86 -13.63
N LEU A 169 -14.47 12.10 -13.56
CA LEU A 169 -15.81 12.66 -13.38
C LEU A 169 -15.95 12.98 -11.90
N SER A 170 -15.85 14.27 -11.57
CA SER A 170 -16.22 14.78 -10.26
C SER A 170 -17.74 14.65 -10.09
N LEU A 171 -18.20 13.45 -9.74
CA LEU A 171 -19.62 13.18 -9.43
C LEU A 171 -20.08 13.94 -8.17
N SER A 172 -19.17 14.58 -7.44
CA SER A 172 -19.49 15.55 -6.39
C SER A 172 -19.90 16.93 -6.91
N ALA A 173 -19.59 17.25 -8.17
CA ALA A 173 -20.00 18.51 -8.80
C ALA A 173 -21.35 18.40 -9.52
N LEU A 174 -21.75 17.20 -9.96
CA LEU A 174 -23.12 16.96 -10.39
C LEU A 174 -23.98 16.77 -9.14
N ASP A 175 -24.84 17.74 -8.87
CA ASP A 175 -25.87 17.59 -7.83
C ASP A 175 -26.61 16.28 -8.11
N ARG A 176 -26.61 15.39 -7.12
CA ARG A 176 -27.25 14.09 -7.18
C ARG A 176 -28.72 14.21 -7.61
N ARG A 177 -29.34 15.38 -7.36
CA ARG A 177 -30.66 15.77 -7.88
C ARG A 177 -30.71 15.84 -9.41
N VAL A 178 -29.69 16.37 -10.09
CA VAL A 178 -29.63 16.46 -11.57
C VAL A 178 -29.57 15.08 -12.21
N LEU A 179 -28.78 14.15 -11.65
CA LEU A 179 -28.74 12.76 -12.12
C LEU A 179 -30.07 12.03 -11.87
N SER A 180 -30.68 12.24 -10.70
CA SER A 180 -32.00 11.70 -10.39
C SER A 180 -33.11 12.30 -11.27
N PHE A 181 -33.07 13.59 -11.57
CA PHE A 181 -34.02 14.27 -12.46
C PHE A 181 -33.84 13.83 -13.91
N ALA A 182 -32.61 13.65 -14.39
CA ALA A 182 -32.36 13.11 -15.73
C ALA A 182 -32.83 11.66 -15.86
N ALA A 183 -32.57 10.81 -14.86
CA ALA A 183 -33.07 9.44 -14.81
C ALA A 183 -34.60 9.37 -14.70
N LEU A 184 -35.21 10.25 -13.89
CA LEU A 184 -36.67 10.35 -13.75
C LEU A 184 -37.33 10.91 -15.02
N ALA A 185 -36.67 11.84 -15.72
CA ALA A 185 -37.13 12.38 -17.00
C ALA A 185 -37.09 11.35 -18.14
N LEU A 186 -36.16 10.37 -18.07
CA LEU A 186 -36.18 9.19 -18.94
C LEU A 186 -37.30 8.20 -18.60
N LEU A 187 -37.81 8.22 -17.36
CA LEU A 187 -38.90 7.36 -16.87
C LEU A 187 -40.29 8.02 -16.97
N LEU A 188 -40.38 9.32 -17.24
CA LEU A 188 -41.66 9.98 -17.48
C LEU A 188 -42.28 9.41 -18.77
N PRO A 189 -43.47 8.78 -18.70
CA PRO A 189 -44.11 8.25 -19.88
C PRO A 189 -44.35 9.41 -20.86
N ALA A 190 -43.75 9.30 -22.05
CA ALA A 190 -44.22 10.10 -23.17
C ALA A 190 -45.70 9.78 -23.31
N SER A 191 -46.54 10.82 -23.34
CA SER A 191 -47.99 10.77 -23.56
C SER A 191 -48.41 9.53 -24.34
N ALA A 192 -49.35 8.78 -23.77
CA ALA A 192 -49.85 7.50 -24.27
C ALA A 192 -50.18 7.58 -25.77
N THR A 193 -49.24 7.13 -26.59
CA THR A 193 -49.47 6.78 -27.98
C THR A 193 -49.67 5.28 -28.01
N ALA A 194 -50.66 4.80 -28.77
CA ALA A 194 -50.86 3.37 -29.00
C ALA A 194 -49.67 2.85 -29.83
N LEU A 195 -48.57 2.55 -29.15
CA LEU A 195 -47.36 2.00 -29.75
C LEU A 195 -47.65 0.56 -30.18
N THR A 196 -47.17 0.21 -31.36
CA THR A 196 -47.25 -1.16 -31.88
C THR A 196 -46.39 -2.10 -31.03
N GLY A 197 -46.67 -3.41 -31.07
CA GLY A 197 -45.89 -4.39 -30.31
C GLY A 197 -44.42 -4.50 -30.73
N ASN A 198 -44.06 -4.01 -31.92
CA ASN A 198 -42.70 -4.01 -32.44
C ASN A 198 -42.06 -2.61 -32.31
N PRO A 199 -41.02 -2.44 -31.48
CA PRO A 199 -40.36 -1.14 -31.26
C PRO A 199 -39.72 -0.50 -32.50
N LEU A 200 -39.44 -1.29 -33.54
CA LEU A 200 -38.86 -0.77 -34.79
C LEU A 200 -39.86 0.00 -35.64
N ASP A 201 -41.16 -0.19 -35.39
CA ASP A 201 -42.24 0.53 -36.07
C ASP A 201 -42.64 1.81 -35.33
N TRP A 202 -41.95 2.12 -34.21
CA TRP A 202 -42.23 3.30 -33.42
C TRP A 202 -41.68 4.56 -34.09
N THR A 203 -42.32 5.70 -33.81
CA THR A 203 -41.76 7.00 -34.21
C THR A 203 -40.44 7.27 -33.48
N GLY A 204 -39.60 8.15 -34.03
CA GLY A 204 -38.22 8.33 -33.56
C GLY A 204 -38.09 8.66 -32.07
N ALA A 205 -38.99 9.49 -31.51
CA ALA A 205 -38.91 9.91 -30.11
C ALA A 205 -39.14 8.76 -29.08
N PRO A 206 -40.23 7.97 -29.14
CA PRO A 206 -40.42 6.83 -28.25
C PRO A 206 -39.36 5.73 -28.46
N PHE A 207 -38.90 5.51 -29.70
CA PHE A 207 -37.79 4.58 -29.99
C PHE A 207 -36.49 5.03 -29.29
N LEU A 208 -36.12 6.31 -29.40
CA LEU A 208 -34.90 6.82 -28.78
C LEU A 208 -34.95 6.73 -27.24
N LYS A 209 -36.11 6.98 -26.63
CA LYS A 209 -36.29 6.82 -25.18
C LYS A 209 -36.07 5.38 -24.74
N LEU A 210 -36.66 4.41 -25.46
CA LEU A 210 -36.44 2.98 -25.20
C LEU A 210 -34.96 2.62 -25.37
N TYR A 211 -34.34 3.08 -26.46
CA TYR A 211 -32.94 2.82 -26.76
C TYR A 211 -32.00 3.34 -25.66
N PHE A 212 -32.17 4.59 -25.20
CA PHE A 212 -31.37 5.14 -24.11
C PHE A 212 -31.62 4.42 -22.78
N ALA A 213 -32.87 4.04 -22.48
CA ALA A 213 -33.20 3.26 -21.28
C ALA A 213 -32.51 1.89 -21.29
N LEU A 214 -32.55 1.18 -22.43
CA LEU A 214 -31.85 -0.10 -22.61
C LEU A 214 -30.33 0.07 -22.48
N MET A 215 -29.75 1.11 -23.08
CA MET A 215 -28.32 1.41 -22.96
C MET A 215 -27.91 1.65 -21.50
N MET A 216 -28.70 2.42 -20.74
CA MET A 216 -28.48 2.64 -19.32
C MET A 216 -28.63 1.36 -18.49
N ALA A 217 -29.61 0.51 -18.81
CA ALA A 217 -29.80 -0.78 -18.16
C ALA A 217 -28.61 -1.71 -18.40
N VAL A 218 -28.09 -1.79 -19.63
CA VAL A 218 -26.88 -2.57 -19.96
C VAL A 218 -25.69 -2.06 -19.15
N VAL A 219 -25.43 -0.75 -19.12
CA VAL A 219 -24.34 -0.18 -18.31
C VAL A 219 -24.50 -0.54 -16.83
N LEU A 220 -25.70 -0.44 -16.27
CA LEU A 220 -25.97 -0.79 -14.87
C LEU A 220 -25.73 -2.28 -14.60
N ILE A 221 -26.25 -3.16 -15.45
CA ILE A 221 -26.06 -4.62 -15.35
C ILE A 221 -24.56 -4.96 -15.42
N THR A 222 -23.82 -4.37 -16.36
CA THR A 222 -22.36 -4.59 -16.47
C THR A 222 -21.61 -4.10 -15.23
N GLN A 223 -22.00 -2.97 -14.64
CA GLN A 223 -21.39 -2.48 -13.39
C GLN A 223 -21.69 -3.41 -12.21
N ILE A 224 -22.92 -3.95 -12.11
CA ILE A 224 -23.31 -4.92 -11.08
C ILE A 224 -22.53 -6.22 -11.27
N GLN A 225 -22.53 -6.80 -12.47
CA GLN A 225 -21.76 -8.00 -12.79
C GLN A 225 -20.28 -7.79 -12.50
N ARG A 226 -19.70 -6.65 -12.86
CA ARG A 226 -18.31 -6.33 -12.56
C ARG A 226 -18.05 -6.21 -11.06
N ARG A 227 -19.00 -5.73 -10.25
CA ARG A 227 -18.87 -5.73 -8.79
C ARG A 227 -18.91 -7.14 -8.24
N VAL A 228 -19.90 -7.94 -8.65
CA VAL A 228 -20.10 -9.33 -8.20
C VAL A 228 -18.93 -10.23 -8.61
N LEU A 229 -18.38 -10.05 -9.82
CA LEU A 229 -17.24 -10.82 -10.32
C LEU A 229 -15.89 -10.31 -9.78
N ARG A 230 -15.79 -9.04 -9.35
CA ARG A 230 -14.60 -8.52 -8.66
C ARG A 230 -14.54 -8.92 -7.20
N THR A 231 -15.69 -9.12 -6.57
CA THR A 231 -15.78 -9.92 -5.36
C THR A 231 -15.69 -11.40 -5.77
N GLY A 232 -14.51 -11.85 -6.17
CA GLY A 232 -14.18 -13.27 -6.02
C GLY A 232 -14.50 -13.67 -4.57
N PRO A 233 -14.81 -14.95 -4.28
CA PRO A 233 -15.25 -15.36 -2.95
C PRO A 233 -14.27 -14.77 -1.96
N THR A 234 -14.71 -13.75 -1.23
CA THR A 234 -14.02 -13.34 -0.02
C THR A 234 -14.09 -14.61 0.79
N ALA A 235 -12.98 -15.33 0.88
CA ALA A 235 -12.83 -16.30 1.94
C ALA A 235 -13.27 -15.52 3.17
N SER A 236 -14.42 -15.89 3.75
CA SER A 236 -14.84 -15.33 5.02
C SER A 236 -13.58 -15.38 5.87
N PRO A 237 -13.12 -14.25 6.45
CA PRO A 237 -11.91 -14.27 7.26
C PRO A 237 -12.06 -15.48 8.18
N PRO A 238 -11.09 -16.42 8.17
CA PRO A 238 -11.23 -17.65 8.95
C PRO A 238 -11.67 -17.21 10.34
N SER A 239 -12.76 -17.77 10.85
CA SER A 239 -13.29 -17.37 12.15
C SER A 239 -12.21 -17.72 13.16
N LEU A 240 -11.39 -16.73 13.51
CA LEU A 240 -10.27 -16.92 14.41
C LEU A 240 -10.85 -17.36 15.75
N SER A 241 -10.31 -18.45 16.27
CA SER A 241 -10.61 -18.88 17.63
C SER A 241 -10.20 -17.79 18.63
N VAL A 242 -10.74 -17.86 19.85
CA VAL A 242 -10.38 -16.95 20.95
C VAL A 242 -8.87 -16.96 21.19
N TRP A 243 -8.22 -18.12 21.04
CA TRP A 243 -6.79 -18.32 21.23
C TRP A 243 -5.95 -17.65 20.13
N GLU A 244 -6.34 -17.81 18.87
CA GLU A 244 -5.66 -17.16 17.74
C GLU A 244 -5.83 -15.64 17.80
N THR A 245 -7.01 -15.16 18.20
CA THR A 245 -7.27 -13.74 18.40
C THR A 245 -6.39 -13.17 19.52
N ALA A 246 -6.27 -13.89 20.64
CA ALA A 246 -5.39 -13.49 21.74
C ALA A 246 -3.91 -13.51 21.33
N MET A 247 -3.47 -14.54 20.60
CA MET A 247 -2.11 -14.66 20.08
C MET A 247 -1.76 -13.49 19.15
N LEU A 248 -2.67 -13.09 18.27
CA LEU A 248 -2.46 -11.95 17.37
C LEU A 248 -2.50 -10.60 18.10
N ALA A 249 -3.32 -10.47 19.14
CA ALA A 249 -3.49 -9.21 19.87
C ALA A 249 -2.30 -8.87 20.78
N GLY A 250 -1.58 -9.87 21.30
CA GLY A 250 -0.49 -9.63 22.25
C GLY A 250 0.45 -10.80 22.49
N GLY A 251 0.48 -11.78 21.60
CA GLY A 251 1.35 -12.94 21.71
C GLY A 251 0.97 -13.90 22.85
N PRO A 252 1.90 -14.77 23.28
CA PRO A 252 1.65 -15.83 24.25
C PRO A 252 1.08 -15.33 25.60
N THR A 253 1.49 -14.15 26.05
CA THR A 253 1.01 -13.57 27.31
C THR A 253 -0.49 -13.29 27.28
N ARG A 254 -1.01 -12.78 26.16
CA ARG A 254 -2.44 -12.49 26.00
C ARG A 254 -3.28 -13.76 25.89
N VAL A 255 -2.69 -14.84 25.36
CA VAL A 255 -3.32 -16.17 25.34
C VAL A 255 -3.48 -16.70 26.77
N ALA A 256 -2.46 -16.53 27.62
CA ALA A 256 -2.54 -16.90 29.03
C ALA A 256 -3.63 -16.09 29.77
N ASP A 257 -3.69 -14.77 29.56
CA ASP A 257 -4.73 -13.92 30.16
C ASP A 257 -6.15 -14.35 29.74
N ALA A 258 -6.33 -14.63 28.44
CA ALA A 258 -7.61 -15.12 27.90
C ALA A 258 -7.98 -16.48 28.49
N ALA A 259 -7.00 -17.37 28.70
CA ALA A 259 -7.23 -18.69 29.28
C ALA A 259 -7.62 -18.59 30.74
N VAL A 260 -6.94 -17.75 31.53
CA VAL A 260 -7.30 -17.48 32.94
C VAL A 260 -8.70 -16.88 33.04
N ALA A 261 -9.04 -15.93 32.16
CA ALA A 261 -10.38 -15.33 32.13
C ALA A 261 -11.47 -16.36 31.80
N GLU A 262 -11.21 -17.28 30.87
CA GLU A 262 -12.15 -18.35 30.50
C GLU A 262 -12.31 -19.38 31.63
N LEU A 263 -11.21 -19.76 32.29
CA LEU A 263 -11.24 -20.65 33.46
C LEU A 263 -12.01 -20.01 34.64
N HIS A 264 -11.85 -18.70 34.85
CA HIS A 264 -12.62 -17.96 35.84
C HIS A 264 -14.11 -17.90 35.48
N ARG A 265 -14.43 -17.62 34.21
CA ARG A 265 -15.81 -17.59 33.72
C ARG A 265 -16.53 -18.94 33.89
N ARG A 266 -15.82 -20.05 33.71
CA ARG A 266 -16.34 -21.42 33.94
C ARG A 266 -16.40 -21.81 35.42
N GLY A 267 -15.89 -20.97 36.33
CA GLY A 267 -15.94 -21.19 37.76
C GLY A 267 -14.93 -22.21 38.28
N TRP A 268 -13.91 -22.52 37.49
CA TRP A 268 -12.86 -23.49 37.84
C TRP A 268 -11.67 -22.83 38.50
N VAL A 269 -11.54 -21.52 38.30
CA VAL A 269 -10.55 -20.69 38.95
C VAL A 269 -11.30 -19.55 39.62
N TYR A 270 -10.96 -19.25 40.87
CA TYR A 270 -11.55 -18.13 41.59
C TYR A 270 -10.47 -17.36 42.35
N TRP A 271 -10.76 -16.09 42.57
CA TRP A 271 -9.88 -15.22 43.36
C TRP A 271 -10.20 -15.40 44.85
N ASP A 272 -9.19 -15.77 45.64
CA ASP A 272 -9.29 -15.78 47.09
C ASP A 272 -8.77 -14.45 47.65
N GLU A 273 -9.68 -13.59 48.08
CA GLU A 273 -9.36 -12.27 48.62
C GLU A 273 -8.49 -12.33 49.89
N SER A 274 -8.61 -13.41 50.68
CA SER A 274 -7.89 -13.55 51.94
C SER A 274 -6.40 -13.81 51.75
N THR A 275 -6.06 -14.58 50.71
CA THR A 275 -4.67 -14.92 50.38
C THR A 275 -4.13 -14.09 49.22
N ARG A 276 -4.97 -13.32 48.53
CA ARG A 276 -4.65 -12.59 47.29
C ARG A 276 -4.02 -13.51 46.24
N THR A 277 -4.47 -14.75 46.19
CA THR A 277 -4.00 -15.76 45.25
C THR A 277 -5.16 -16.34 44.45
N LEU A 278 -4.83 -16.80 43.25
CA LEU A 278 -5.76 -17.45 42.34
C LEU A 278 -5.84 -18.94 42.70
N ARG A 279 -7.02 -19.46 43.06
CA ARG A 279 -7.21 -20.86 43.47
C ARG A 279 -8.02 -21.65 42.44
N THR A 280 -7.63 -22.89 42.22
CA THR A 280 -8.30 -23.83 41.32
C THR A 280 -9.30 -24.70 42.07
N ARG A 281 -10.45 -24.99 41.46
CA ARG A 281 -11.36 -26.04 41.90
C ARG A 281 -10.99 -27.35 41.18
N PRO A 282 -10.96 -28.52 41.85
CA PRO A 282 -10.80 -29.80 41.18
C PRO A 282 -12.02 -30.06 40.29
N THR A 283 -11.82 -30.44 39.02
CA THR A 283 -12.93 -30.74 38.10
C THR A 283 -12.60 -31.99 37.28
N ASP A 284 -13.61 -32.81 36.99
CA ASP A 284 -13.53 -34.00 36.12
C ASP A 284 -13.38 -33.59 34.64
N SER A 285 -12.19 -33.83 34.11
CA SER A 285 -11.71 -34.17 32.75
C SER A 285 -12.51 -33.90 31.45
N ASP A 286 -13.20 -32.78 31.24
CA ASP A 286 -13.73 -32.40 29.90
C ASP A 286 -13.21 -31.03 29.40
N LEU A 287 -11.91 -30.94 29.16
CA LEU A 287 -11.26 -29.75 28.61
C LEU A 287 -10.82 -29.95 27.15
N GLU A 288 -10.95 -28.90 26.34
CA GLU A 288 -10.27 -28.88 25.03
C GLU A 288 -8.75 -28.83 25.27
N THR A 289 -7.98 -29.61 24.50
CA THR A 289 -6.55 -29.89 24.71
C THR A 289 -5.65 -28.67 25.01
N PRO A 290 -5.83 -27.47 24.42
CA PRO A 290 -5.01 -26.31 24.75
C PRO A 290 -5.26 -25.77 26.18
N LEU A 291 -6.46 -25.95 26.72
CA LEU A 291 -6.84 -25.52 28.06
C LEU A 291 -6.33 -26.48 29.13
N ASP A 292 -6.19 -27.78 28.81
CA ASP A 292 -5.60 -28.78 29.71
C ASP A 292 -4.15 -28.42 30.09
N ASP A 293 -3.35 -27.99 29.12
CA ASP A 293 -1.96 -27.59 29.37
C ASP A 293 -1.87 -26.34 30.25
N VAL A 294 -2.77 -25.37 30.06
CA VAL A 294 -2.82 -24.16 30.88
C VAL A 294 -3.29 -24.50 32.31
N TYR A 295 -4.35 -25.29 32.45
CA TYR A 295 -4.85 -25.73 33.76
C TYR A 295 -3.79 -26.53 34.52
N SER A 296 -3.13 -27.48 33.85
CA SER A 296 -2.07 -28.30 34.44
C SER A 296 -0.88 -27.47 34.93
N ASN A 297 -0.50 -26.43 34.18
CA ASN A 297 0.56 -25.51 34.61
C ASN A 297 0.11 -24.62 35.76
N ILE A 298 -1.11 -24.07 35.75
CA ILE A 298 -1.64 -23.28 36.88
C ILE A 298 -1.70 -24.13 38.16
N ALA A 299 -2.20 -25.37 38.07
CA ALA A 299 -2.25 -26.29 39.21
C ALA A 299 -0.85 -26.61 39.76
N ARG A 300 0.14 -26.76 38.88
CA ARG A 300 1.54 -27.00 39.25
C ARG A 300 2.17 -25.82 40.00
N TYR A 301 1.80 -24.59 39.69
CA TYR A 301 2.28 -23.38 40.38
C TYR A 301 1.43 -22.95 41.58
N ALA A 302 0.20 -23.45 41.71
CA ALA A 302 -0.72 -23.14 42.81
C ALA A 302 -0.57 -24.08 44.03
N ALA A 303 0.17 -25.19 43.90
CA ALA A 303 0.56 -26.01 45.03
C ALA A 303 1.68 -25.28 45.82
N PRO A 304 1.52 -24.99 47.12
CA PRO A 304 2.63 -24.55 47.93
C PRO A 304 3.66 -25.69 47.97
N GLU A 305 4.93 -25.40 47.69
CA GLU A 305 6.00 -26.40 47.84
C GLU A 305 5.97 -26.99 49.26
N PRO A 306 5.89 -28.32 49.41
CA PRO A 306 6.24 -28.99 50.66
C PRO A 306 7.76 -29.07 50.86
#